data_AF-A0A2E7EBK6-F1
#
_entry.id   AF-A0A2E7EBK6-F1
#
_cell.length_a   1.000
_cell.length_b   1.000
_cell.length_c   1.000
_cell.angle_alpha   90.00
_cell.angle_beta   90.00
_cell.angle_gamma   90.00
#
_symmetry.space_group_name_H-M   'P 1'
#
loop_
_entity.id
_entity.type
_entity.pdbx_description
1 polymer ?
#
loop_
_entity_poly.entity_id
_entity_poly.type
_entity_poly.pdbx_seq_one_letter_code
_entity_poly.pdbx_strand_id
1 'polypeptide(L)'
;MKRLMLILPCLWLVACGGCGSSSSSSQPDDQTPIDQNPDDETPVTFASVEDLGEALFHDPNLSLNRTQSCAVCHNPDHAFIDDRLDANNQISAVSLGDDGQSLGDRNAPTAAYASFVPDFEASATRQRHNPHGEFTDYQGAIGGQFHDGREVDLKGQAGGPPLNPLEMAMPDKATVVERLLENDKYVASFQLLFDENVFDSVDDAYLAMTTSIGRFEKTDLFAPFDSKYDRFLAGEYELSEKEAAGRTLFFSSLTNCSICHQLHDEADPVLNRRETFSGYEYHNIGVPENTAIRVLNGVTEKDAGLYLNPQIDQESDKGKFKTPTLRNVAVTEPYMHNGVHRDLKTVIEFYDQFVNPQRVNNPETGLPWETAEFPETVSQELLEIGKALDDQEVESMVCFLRTLTDKRYENLIQTKGIHCDAALVDPAPTEPDDDRYPEIPAEMTDPVARGEFLFKQKYGCSDCHGSDLEPIPGPNDLDLNGNFIDRGNGLMDFLVGRITEQEISELQRYLSTLE
;
A
#
# COMPACT_ATOMS: atom_id res chain seq x y z
N MET A 1 66.47 1.91 3.07
CA MET A 1 67.17 0.60 3.01
C MET A 1 66.32 -0.29 2.09
N LYS A 2 66.77 -0.83 0.93
CA LYS A 2 67.56 -2.08 0.75
C LYS A 2 67.07 -3.19 1.71
N ARG A 3 66.64 -4.39 1.32
CA ARG A 3 66.73 -5.26 0.10
C ARG A 3 65.61 -6.32 0.20
N LEU A 4 64.92 -6.81 -0.85
CA LEU A 4 65.31 -7.74 -1.95
C LEU A 4 65.14 -9.26 -1.62
N MET A 5 64.19 -9.91 -2.33
CA MET A 5 64.10 -11.29 -2.86
C MET A 5 64.59 -12.54 -2.07
N LEU A 6 63.80 -13.63 -2.16
CA LEU A 6 64.05 -14.97 -2.78
C LEU A 6 63.14 -16.02 -2.09
N ILE A 7 62.41 -16.97 -2.69
CA ILE A 7 62.51 -17.85 -3.89
C ILE A 7 62.75 -19.34 -3.53
N LEU A 8 61.73 -20.15 -3.87
CA LEU A 8 61.66 -21.58 -4.22
C LEU A 8 61.86 -22.72 -3.16
N PRO A 9 61.25 -23.91 -3.41
CA PRO A 9 61.18 -25.07 -2.52
C PRO A 9 62.20 -26.17 -2.87
N CYS A 10 62.11 -27.33 -2.20
CA CYS A 10 62.69 -28.59 -2.71
C CYS A 10 61.87 -29.84 -2.36
N LEU A 11 61.49 -30.58 -3.41
CA LEU A 11 61.19 -32.01 -3.36
C LEU A 11 62.44 -32.81 -2.94
N TRP A 12 62.24 -33.94 -2.27
CA TRP A 12 63.15 -35.09 -2.36
C TRP A 12 62.36 -36.35 -2.72
N LEU A 13 63.01 -37.26 -3.46
CA LEU A 13 62.42 -38.35 -4.24
C LEU A 13 63.42 -39.53 -4.24
N VAL A 14 63.02 -40.71 -4.75
CA VAL A 14 63.82 -41.96 -5.00
C VAL A 14 63.95 -42.87 -3.76
N ALA A 15 63.25 -44.03 -3.63
CA ALA A 15 63.31 -45.34 -4.35
C ALA A 15 64.50 -46.25 -3.89
N CYS A 16 64.53 -47.59 -4.02
CA CYS A 16 63.69 -48.60 -4.70
C CYS A 16 63.96 -50.05 -4.17
N GLY A 17 63.12 -51.05 -4.56
CA GLY A 17 63.33 -52.51 -4.37
C GLY A 17 62.71 -53.11 -3.07
N GLY A 18 62.11 -54.31 -3.01
CA GLY A 18 62.01 -55.47 -3.92
C GLY A 18 62.47 -56.76 -3.19
N CYS A 19 61.87 -57.96 -3.31
CA CYS A 19 60.74 -58.47 -4.10
C CYS A 19 60.20 -59.78 -3.43
N GLY A 20 58.97 -60.25 -3.72
CA GLY A 20 58.43 -61.52 -3.17
C GLY A 20 57.06 -61.92 -3.71
N SER A 21 56.99 -63.03 -4.45
CA SER A 21 55.81 -63.50 -5.20
C SER A 21 55.13 -64.73 -4.62
N SER A 22 53.80 -64.80 -4.67
CA SER A 22 53.07 -66.07 -4.86
C SER A 22 51.73 -65.83 -5.56
N SER A 23 51.40 -66.69 -6.52
CA SER A 23 50.25 -66.57 -7.41
C SER A 23 49.19 -67.63 -7.13
N SER A 24 47.91 -67.26 -7.18
CA SER A 24 46.84 -68.14 -7.65
C SER A 24 45.69 -67.30 -8.22
N SER A 25 45.06 -67.80 -9.28
CA SER A 25 44.14 -67.02 -10.13
C SER A 25 42.81 -67.72 -10.33
N SER A 26 41.71 -67.01 -10.06
CA SER A 26 40.38 -67.28 -10.63
C SER A 26 39.51 -66.03 -10.51
N GLN A 27 39.01 -65.52 -11.63
CA GLN A 27 38.03 -64.41 -11.69
C GLN A 27 36.58 -64.97 -11.55
N PRO A 28 35.53 -64.14 -11.66
CA PRO A 28 35.10 -63.21 -10.62
C PRO A 28 33.63 -63.46 -10.24
N ASP A 29 33.28 -63.48 -8.95
CA ASP A 29 31.87 -63.45 -8.57
C ASP A 29 31.31 -62.03 -8.70
N ASP A 30 30.10 -61.99 -9.26
CA ASP A 30 29.30 -60.82 -9.59
C ASP A 30 29.00 -59.98 -8.33
N GLN A 31 29.67 -58.84 -8.18
CA GLN A 31 29.32 -57.84 -7.18
C GLN A 31 28.44 -56.77 -7.83
N THR A 32 27.14 -56.99 -7.73
CA THR A 32 26.14 -55.92 -7.79
C THR A 32 26.57 -54.76 -6.88
N PRO A 33 26.49 -53.49 -7.32
CA PRO A 33 26.76 -52.35 -6.45
C PRO A 33 25.93 -52.46 -5.17
N ILE A 34 26.56 -52.19 -4.03
CA ILE A 34 25.87 -52.16 -2.75
C ILE A 34 24.86 -51.01 -2.81
N ASP A 35 23.58 -51.37 -2.68
CA ASP A 35 22.47 -50.46 -2.59
C ASP A 35 22.70 -49.48 -1.43
N GLN A 36 22.70 -48.17 -1.72
CA GLN A 36 22.80 -47.18 -0.65
C GLN A 36 21.42 -47.04 -0.01
N ASN A 37 21.37 -47.32 1.29
CA ASN A 37 20.16 -47.31 2.10
C ASN A 37 19.36 -46.02 1.87
N PRO A 38 18.07 -46.08 1.47
CA PRO A 38 17.28 -44.88 1.16
C PRO A 38 16.84 -44.11 2.42
N ASP A 39 17.05 -44.66 3.62
CA ASP A 39 16.46 -44.16 4.87
C ASP A 39 17.38 -43.23 5.69
N ASP A 40 18.17 -42.37 5.04
CA ASP A 40 18.90 -41.27 5.71
C ASP A 40 18.46 -39.90 5.16
N GLU A 41 17.14 -39.74 4.99
CA GLU A 41 16.53 -38.43 4.76
C GLU A 41 16.55 -37.62 6.05
N THR A 42 17.61 -36.83 6.23
CA THR A 42 17.61 -35.71 7.18
C THR A 42 16.36 -34.85 6.93
N PRO A 43 15.53 -34.54 7.95
CA PRO A 43 14.32 -33.77 7.76
C PRO A 43 14.58 -32.48 6.99
N VAL A 44 13.77 -32.21 5.95
CA VAL A 44 13.93 -31.02 5.11
C VAL A 44 13.53 -29.79 5.92
N THR A 45 14.51 -29.04 6.45
CA THR A 45 14.25 -27.80 7.21
C THR A 45 14.29 -26.55 6.32
N PHE A 46 13.87 -25.42 6.89
CA PHE A 46 14.25 -24.09 6.40
C PHE A 46 15.70 -23.76 6.77
N ALA A 47 16.36 -22.88 6.01
CA ALA A 47 17.78 -22.59 6.19
C ALA A 47 18.05 -21.48 7.22
N SER A 48 17.07 -20.61 7.47
CA SER A 48 17.11 -19.52 8.43
C SER A 48 15.74 -19.29 9.11
N VAL A 49 15.75 -18.47 10.17
CA VAL A 49 14.53 -18.02 10.87
C VAL A 49 13.68 -17.13 9.95
N GLU A 50 14.32 -16.36 9.09
CA GLU A 50 13.70 -15.54 8.06
C GLU A 50 12.98 -16.39 6.99
N ASP A 51 13.59 -17.48 6.49
CA ASP A 51 12.93 -18.38 5.52
C ASP A 51 11.71 -19.10 6.13
N LEU A 52 11.79 -19.45 7.41
CA LEU A 52 10.65 -20.00 8.17
C LEU A 52 9.56 -18.93 8.34
N GLY A 53 9.95 -17.69 8.63
CA GLY A 53 9.05 -16.54 8.70
C GLY A 53 8.32 -16.25 7.39
N GLU A 54 9.03 -16.31 6.25
CA GLU A 54 8.44 -16.17 4.91
C GLU A 54 7.39 -17.24 4.64
N ALA A 55 7.68 -18.50 4.97
CA ALA A 55 6.72 -19.59 4.81
C ALA A 55 5.46 -19.38 5.66
N LEU A 56 5.62 -19.01 6.94
CA LEU A 56 4.51 -18.74 7.86
C LEU A 56 3.67 -17.53 7.42
N PHE A 57 4.30 -16.46 6.94
CA PHE A 57 3.62 -15.26 6.44
C PHE A 57 2.66 -15.56 5.28
N HIS A 58 2.98 -16.56 4.46
CA HIS A 58 2.15 -17.00 3.34
C HIS A 58 1.21 -18.16 3.68
N ASP A 59 1.33 -18.80 4.85
CA ASP A 59 0.60 -20.03 5.17
C ASP A 59 -0.84 -19.77 5.68
N PRO A 60 -1.89 -20.17 4.93
CA PRO A 60 -3.25 -20.01 5.39
C PRO A 60 -3.60 -20.95 6.56
N ASN A 61 -2.74 -21.93 6.90
CA ASN A 61 -3.00 -22.83 8.01
C ASN A 61 -3.06 -22.13 9.38
N LEU A 62 -2.57 -20.89 9.46
CA LEU A 62 -2.62 -20.05 10.66
C LEU A 62 -3.99 -19.38 10.89
N SER A 63 -4.95 -19.53 9.99
CA SER A 63 -6.33 -19.05 10.19
C SER A 63 -7.34 -20.19 10.46
N LEU A 64 -8.46 -19.86 11.10
CA LEU A 64 -9.42 -20.85 11.60
C LEU A 64 -9.98 -21.74 10.48
N ASN A 65 -10.55 -21.15 9.44
CA ASN A 65 -11.12 -21.84 8.28
C ASN A 65 -10.09 -22.15 7.18
N ARG A 66 -8.81 -21.78 7.39
CA ARG A 66 -7.69 -21.94 6.45
C ARG A 66 -7.89 -21.17 5.14
N THR A 67 -8.54 -20.01 5.19
CA THR A 67 -8.83 -19.17 4.03
C THR A 67 -7.81 -18.04 3.82
N GLN A 68 -7.02 -17.69 4.84
CA GLN A 68 -6.13 -16.52 4.77
C GLN A 68 -4.82 -16.65 5.55
N SER A 69 -3.79 -16.00 5.04
CA SER A 69 -2.47 -15.81 5.67
C SER A 69 -2.18 -14.32 5.85
N CYS A 70 -1.04 -13.96 6.45
CA CYS A 70 -0.61 -12.56 6.56
C CYS A 70 -0.56 -11.88 5.18
N ALA A 71 -0.06 -12.60 4.17
CA ALA A 71 0.02 -12.15 2.78
C ALA A 71 -1.33 -11.84 2.10
N VAL A 72 -2.48 -12.24 2.66
CA VAL A 72 -3.81 -11.91 2.11
C VAL A 72 -4.22 -10.47 2.46
N CYS A 73 -3.87 -9.97 3.64
CA CYS A 73 -4.11 -8.59 4.06
C CYS A 73 -2.87 -7.69 3.90
N HIS A 74 -1.71 -8.29 3.61
CA HIS A 74 -0.44 -7.61 3.38
C HIS A 74 0.23 -8.18 2.12
N ASN A 75 -0.39 -7.96 0.96
CA ASN A 75 0.02 -8.53 -0.31
C ASN A 75 1.40 -8.00 -0.77
N PRO A 76 2.43 -8.87 -0.91
CA PRO A 76 3.77 -8.44 -1.32
C PRO A 76 3.84 -7.79 -2.71
N ASP A 77 2.90 -8.11 -3.61
CA ASP A 77 2.81 -7.51 -4.95
C ASP A 77 2.13 -6.12 -4.94
N HIS A 78 1.43 -5.77 -3.86
CA HIS A 78 0.67 -4.53 -3.68
C HIS A 78 1.13 -3.77 -2.42
N ALA A 79 2.42 -3.46 -2.33
CA ALA A 79 3.01 -2.67 -1.23
C ALA A 79 2.64 -3.14 0.19
N PHE A 80 2.40 -4.45 0.39
CA PHE A 80 2.01 -5.05 1.67
C PHE A 80 0.73 -4.44 2.29
N ILE A 81 -0.25 -4.09 1.46
CA ILE A 81 -1.63 -3.76 1.89
C ILE A 81 -2.63 -4.84 1.45
N ASP A 82 -3.88 -4.68 1.85
CA ASP A 82 -5.01 -5.50 1.41
C ASP A 82 -5.60 -4.89 0.13
N ASP A 83 -5.34 -5.52 -1.02
CA ASP A 83 -5.82 -5.07 -2.33
C ASP A 83 -7.21 -5.63 -2.69
N ARG A 84 -7.86 -6.36 -1.78
CA ARG A 84 -9.18 -6.97 -2.03
C ARG A 84 -10.25 -5.90 -2.22
N LEU A 85 -11.10 -6.13 -3.23
CA LEU A 85 -12.12 -5.19 -3.66
C LEU A 85 -13.42 -5.35 -2.86
N ASP A 86 -14.06 -4.21 -2.58
CA ASP A 86 -15.41 -4.11 -2.02
C ASP A 86 -16.49 -4.37 -3.09
N ALA A 87 -17.76 -4.30 -2.68
CA ALA A 87 -18.92 -4.53 -3.55
C ALA A 87 -19.07 -3.52 -4.71
N ASN A 88 -18.34 -2.39 -4.68
CA ASN A 88 -18.29 -1.39 -5.74
C ASN A 88 -17.05 -1.53 -6.63
N ASN A 89 -16.30 -2.64 -6.49
CA ASN A 89 -15.06 -2.91 -7.23
C ASN A 89 -13.96 -1.86 -6.96
N GLN A 90 -13.89 -1.35 -5.72
CA GLN A 90 -12.84 -0.45 -5.22
C GLN A 90 -12.06 -1.16 -4.11
N ILE A 91 -10.78 -0.82 -3.88
CA ILE A 91 -10.04 -1.40 -2.73
C ILE A 91 -10.79 -1.10 -1.43
N SER A 92 -11.02 -2.13 -0.61
CA SER A 92 -11.82 -2.01 0.61
C SER A 92 -11.14 -1.09 1.63
N ALA A 93 -11.93 -0.29 2.35
CA ALA A 93 -11.39 0.56 3.42
C ALA A 93 -10.88 -0.24 4.62
N VAL A 94 -11.43 -1.43 4.86
CA VAL A 94 -11.02 -2.36 5.93
C VAL A 94 -10.99 -3.80 5.42
N SER A 95 -10.15 -4.62 6.05
CA SER A 95 -9.98 -6.02 5.69
C SER A 95 -11.15 -6.92 6.08
N LEU A 96 -11.45 -7.90 5.22
CA LEU A 96 -12.37 -9.01 5.47
C LEU A 96 -11.64 -10.17 6.17
N GLY A 97 -12.21 -10.69 7.25
CA GLY A 97 -11.66 -11.80 8.04
C GLY A 97 -11.85 -13.19 7.42
N ASP A 98 -11.28 -14.19 8.10
CA ASP A 98 -11.21 -15.59 7.69
C ASP A 98 -12.59 -16.27 7.47
N ASP A 99 -13.62 -15.76 8.15
CA ASP A 99 -15.01 -16.24 8.05
C ASP A 99 -15.77 -15.70 6.81
N GLY A 100 -15.12 -14.83 6.02
CA GLY A 100 -15.68 -14.19 4.83
C GLY A 100 -16.81 -13.20 5.11
N GLN A 101 -16.97 -12.73 6.35
CA GLN A 101 -18.09 -11.87 6.78
C GLN A 101 -17.64 -10.75 7.73
N SER A 102 -16.80 -11.05 8.72
CA SER A 102 -16.28 -10.07 9.67
C SER A 102 -15.41 -9.03 8.98
N LEU A 103 -15.62 -7.77 9.34
CA LEU A 103 -14.82 -6.63 8.90
C LEU A 103 -14.14 -6.00 10.12
N GLY A 104 -12.90 -5.55 9.93
CA GLY A 104 -12.23 -4.67 10.89
C GLY A 104 -12.89 -3.29 10.98
N ASP A 105 -12.36 -2.44 11.87
CA ASP A 105 -12.77 -1.04 11.99
C ASP A 105 -11.67 -0.05 11.55
N ARG A 106 -10.51 -0.59 11.16
CA ARG A 106 -9.36 0.17 10.69
C ARG A 106 -8.84 -0.39 9.37
N ASN A 107 -8.28 0.50 8.56
CA ASN A 107 -7.53 0.14 7.37
C ASN A 107 -6.25 -0.61 7.76
N ALA A 108 -5.90 -1.67 7.03
CA ALA A 108 -4.67 -2.43 7.25
C ALA A 108 -3.46 -1.57 6.79
N PRO A 109 -2.59 -1.11 7.72
CA PRO A 109 -1.43 -0.32 7.32
C PRO A 109 -0.46 -1.19 6.52
N THR A 110 0.31 -0.58 5.62
CA THR A 110 1.39 -1.28 4.91
C THR A 110 2.37 -1.91 5.91
N ALA A 111 2.78 -3.16 5.67
CA ALA A 111 3.90 -3.78 6.39
C ALA A 111 5.27 -3.30 5.86
N ALA A 112 5.32 -2.64 4.69
CA ALA A 112 6.55 -2.06 4.15
C ALA A 112 7.12 -1.02 5.12
N TYR A 113 8.44 -1.04 5.33
CA TYR A 113 9.17 -0.16 6.24
C TYR A 113 8.72 -0.21 7.72
N ALA A 114 7.80 -1.10 8.11
CA ALA A 114 7.30 -1.21 9.49
C ALA A 114 8.40 -1.61 10.50
N SER A 115 9.49 -2.21 10.03
CA SER A 115 10.69 -2.54 10.80
C SER A 115 11.51 -1.35 11.30
N PHE A 116 11.19 -0.13 10.86
CA PHE A 116 11.85 1.12 11.27
C PHE A 116 11.11 1.84 12.40
N VAL A 117 9.88 1.42 12.71
CA VAL A 117 9.16 1.94 13.86
C VAL A 117 9.93 1.49 15.12
N PRO A 118 10.30 2.41 16.03
CA PRO A 118 10.96 2.03 17.27
C PRO A 118 9.98 1.28 18.20
N ASP A 119 10.53 0.57 19.19
CA ASP A 119 9.74 -0.05 20.25
C ASP A 119 8.83 1.01 20.93
N PHE A 120 7.63 0.60 21.36
CA PHE A 120 6.68 1.55 21.97
C PHE A 120 7.21 2.16 23.27
N GLU A 121 7.31 3.49 23.31
CA GLU A 121 7.57 4.29 24.51
C GLU A 121 6.36 5.19 24.81
N ALA A 122 5.70 5.01 25.95
CA ALA A 122 4.51 5.79 26.34
C ALA A 122 4.79 7.28 26.60
N SER A 123 6.06 7.64 26.87
CA SER A 123 6.48 9.02 27.13
C SER A 123 7.94 9.20 26.71
N ALA A 124 8.13 9.78 25.52
CA ALA A 124 9.41 10.10 24.93
C ALA A 124 9.47 11.58 24.52
N THR A 125 10.67 12.08 24.25
CA THR A 125 10.89 13.40 23.65
C THR A 125 11.60 13.24 22.32
N ARG A 126 10.99 13.72 21.23
CA ARG A 126 11.59 13.74 19.90
C ARG A 126 11.91 15.17 19.50
N GLN A 127 13.18 15.41 19.15
CA GLN A 127 13.60 16.67 18.53
C GLN A 127 13.04 16.75 17.12
N ARG A 128 12.45 17.89 16.78
CA ARG A 128 11.80 18.11 15.48
C ARG A 128 12.57 19.10 14.64
N HIS A 129 12.57 18.87 13.32
CA HIS A 129 13.19 19.80 12.39
C HIS A 129 12.53 21.17 12.42
N ASN A 130 13.27 22.15 12.93
CA ASN A 130 12.74 23.47 13.27
C ASN A 130 13.69 24.59 12.84
N PRO A 131 13.93 24.77 11.53
CA PRO A 131 14.93 25.70 11.00
C PRO A 131 14.61 27.19 11.28
N HIS A 132 13.38 27.51 11.70
CA HIS A 132 12.91 28.87 11.93
C HIS A 132 12.43 29.16 13.37
N GLY A 133 12.44 28.16 14.26
CA GLY A 133 11.97 28.32 15.65
C GLY A 133 10.44 28.37 15.79
N GLU A 134 9.73 27.88 14.78
CA GLU A 134 8.26 27.92 14.65
C GLU A 134 7.58 26.74 15.36
N PHE A 135 8.30 25.65 15.64
CA PHE A 135 7.78 24.43 16.23
C PHE A 135 8.38 24.12 17.61
N THR A 136 7.73 23.25 18.38
CA THR A 136 8.30 22.64 19.59
C THR A 136 8.68 21.18 19.34
N ASP A 137 9.69 20.71 20.08
CA ASP A 137 9.99 19.28 20.22
C ASP A 137 8.73 18.53 20.67
N TYR A 138 8.54 17.32 20.15
CA TYR A 138 7.42 16.47 20.54
C TYR A 138 7.65 15.88 21.93
N GLN A 139 6.58 15.83 22.73
CA GLN A 139 6.52 15.11 24.01
C GLN A 139 5.24 14.28 24.03
N GLY A 140 5.36 12.96 24.16
CA GLY A 140 4.24 12.03 24.08
C GLY A 140 4.69 10.61 23.76
N ALA A 141 3.75 9.75 23.38
CA ALA A 141 4.06 8.38 22.98
C ALA A 141 4.77 8.33 21.61
N ILE A 142 5.69 7.39 21.43
CA ILE A 142 6.41 7.16 20.17
C ILE A 142 6.50 5.65 19.91
N GLY A 143 6.48 5.24 18.64
CA GLY A 143 6.81 3.88 18.24
C GLY A 143 5.65 2.90 18.37
N GLY A 144 5.96 1.61 18.52
CA GLY A 144 4.98 0.53 18.59
C GLY A 144 4.32 0.19 17.26
N GLN A 145 3.60 -0.93 17.22
CA GLN A 145 2.90 -1.41 16.03
C GLN A 145 1.40 -1.13 16.08
N PHE A 146 0.73 -1.38 14.94
CA PHE A 146 -0.63 -0.90 14.64
C PHE A 146 -0.75 0.64 14.65
N HIS A 147 -1.96 1.16 14.42
CA HIS A 147 -2.26 2.60 14.43
C HIS A 147 -2.30 3.21 15.84
N ASP A 148 -2.49 2.40 16.88
CA ASP A 148 -2.63 2.81 18.30
C ASP A 148 -1.43 2.45 19.19
N GLY A 149 -0.40 1.77 18.65
CA GLY A 149 0.81 1.41 19.40
C GLY A 149 0.64 0.30 20.42
N ARG A 150 -0.50 -0.40 20.42
CA ARG A 150 -0.84 -1.38 21.48
C ARG A 150 0.15 -2.55 21.59
N GLU A 151 0.89 -2.85 20.53
CA GLU A 151 1.98 -3.81 20.53
C GLU A 151 3.34 -3.10 20.50
N VAL A 152 4.30 -3.60 21.28
CA VAL A 152 5.59 -2.94 21.48
C VAL A 152 6.46 -3.00 20.23
N ASP A 153 6.49 -4.13 19.52
CA ASP A 153 7.35 -4.40 18.36
C ASP A 153 6.64 -5.27 17.30
N LEU A 154 7.30 -5.50 16.15
CA LEU A 154 6.80 -6.40 15.09
C LEU A 154 6.48 -7.82 15.60
N LYS A 155 7.22 -8.31 16.60
CA LYS A 155 7.01 -9.65 17.15
C LYS A 155 5.72 -9.74 17.97
N GLY A 156 5.38 -8.68 18.70
CA GLY A 156 4.07 -8.52 19.34
C GLY A 156 2.95 -8.46 18.30
N GLN A 157 3.12 -7.60 17.28
CA GLN A 157 2.13 -7.46 16.20
C GLN A 157 1.86 -8.75 15.45
N ALA A 158 2.86 -9.53 15.06
CA ALA A 158 2.69 -10.82 14.39
C ALA A 158 1.91 -11.84 15.23
N GLY A 159 1.83 -11.64 16.55
CA GLY A 159 1.05 -12.48 17.47
C GLY A 159 -0.42 -12.08 17.62
N GLY A 160 -0.84 -10.93 17.12
CA GLY A 160 -2.23 -10.42 17.22
C GLY A 160 -3.20 -11.03 16.21
N PRO A 161 -2.97 -10.86 14.88
CA PRO A 161 -3.87 -11.32 13.83
C PRO A 161 -4.35 -12.77 13.92
N PRO A 162 -3.49 -13.77 14.27
CA PRO A 162 -3.92 -15.15 14.44
C PRO A 162 -5.11 -15.29 15.39
N LEU A 163 -5.13 -14.54 16.49
CA LEU A 163 -6.10 -14.67 17.59
C LEU A 163 -7.26 -13.67 17.52
N ASN A 164 -7.23 -12.70 16.59
CA ASN A 164 -8.31 -11.73 16.46
C ASN A 164 -9.51 -12.37 15.74
N PRO A 165 -10.71 -12.46 16.34
CA PRO A 165 -11.89 -13.04 15.71
C PRO A 165 -12.39 -12.28 14.48
N LEU A 166 -11.99 -11.02 14.29
CA LEU A 166 -12.30 -10.24 13.08
C LEU A 166 -11.23 -10.40 11.98
N GLU A 167 -10.11 -11.06 12.27
CA GLU A 167 -9.02 -11.33 11.34
C GLU A 167 -8.91 -12.85 11.11
N MET A 168 -7.88 -13.53 11.65
CA MET A 168 -7.62 -14.95 11.36
C MET A 168 -8.36 -15.93 12.30
N ALA A 169 -8.98 -15.41 13.36
CA ALA A 169 -10.00 -16.07 14.18
C ALA A 169 -9.62 -17.39 14.89
N MET A 170 -8.33 -17.69 15.09
CA MET A 170 -7.93 -18.84 15.90
C MET A 170 -8.32 -18.62 17.38
N PRO A 171 -8.91 -19.62 18.05
CA PRO A 171 -9.53 -19.41 19.36
C PRO A 171 -8.51 -19.19 20.49
N ASP A 172 -7.30 -19.76 20.35
CA ASP A 172 -6.20 -19.62 21.29
C ASP A 172 -4.85 -20.00 20.65
N LYS A 173 -3.76 -19.68 21.36
CA LYS A 173 -2.38 -20.04 20.95
C LYS A 173 -2.17 -21.55 20.80
N ALA A 174 -2.86 -22.36 21.61
CA ALA A 174 -2.69 -23.81 21.59
C ALA A 174 -3.14 -24.39 20.25
N THR A 175 -4.30 -23.93 19.77
CA THR A 175 -4.84 -24.28 18.45
C THR A 175 -3.91 -23.82 17.31
N VAL A 176 -3.24 -22.67 17.46
CA VAL A 176 -2.21 -22.24 16.48
C VAL A 176 -1.00 -23.18 16.50
N VAL A 177 -0.49 -23.55 17.68
CA VAL A 177 0.62 -24.51 17.80
C VAL A 177 0.24 -25.90 17.27
N GLU A 178 -1.01 -26.35 17.45
CA GLU A 178 -1.53 -27.56 16.81
C GLU A 178 -1.44 -27.50 15.28
N ARG A 179 -1.71 -26.34 14.64
CA ARG A 179 -1.53 -26.17 13.19
C ARG A 179 -0.07 -26.19 12.75
N LEU A 180 0.85 -25.66 13.55
CA LEU A 180 2.29 -25.75 13.28
C LEU A 180 2.79 -27.20 13.30
N LEU A 181 2.25 -28.01 14.22
CA LEU A 181 2.55 -29.43 14.38
C LEU A 181 2.01 -30.32 13.23
N GLU A 182 1.12 -29.82 12.36
CA GLU A 182 0.63 -30.55 11.18
C GLU A 182 1.66 -30.64 10.04
N ASN A 183 2.78 -29.90 10.14
CA ASN A 183 3.78 -29.80 9.08
C ASN A 183 5.17 -30.22 9.59
N ASP A 184 5.61 -31.42 9.24
CA ASP A 184 6.90 -31.99 9.66
C ASP A 184 8.10 -31.07 9.37
N LYS A 185 8.04 -30.30 8.28
CA LYS A 185 9.08 -29.32 7.94
C LYS A 185 9.08 -28.13 8.92
N TYR A 186 7.93 -27.65 9.39
CA TYR A 186 7.90 -26.66 10.47
C TYR A 186 8.45 -27.26 11.75
N VAL A 187 7.98 -28.44 12.16
CA VAL A 187 8.43 -29.09 13.41
C VAL A 187 9.95 -29.20 13.45
N ALA A 188 10.56 -29.80 12.41
CA ALA A 188 12.00 -29.94 12.32
C ALA A 188 12.74 -28.59 12.25
N SER A 189 12.17 -27.57 11.60
CA SER A 189 12.80 -26.24 11.49
C SER A 189 12.74 -25.46 12.81
N PHE A 190 11.61 -25.48 13.51
CA PHE A 190 11.49 -24.87 14.84
C PHE A 190 12.44 -25.52 15.84
N GLN A 191 12.55 -26.85 15.83
CA GLN A 191 13.49 -27.59 16.67
C GLN A 191 14.95 -27.28 16.36
N LEU A 192 15.30 -27.10 15.08
CA LEU A 192 16.66 -26.78 14.65
C LEU A 192 17.05 -25.30 14.92
N LEU A 193 16.12 -24.37 14.71
CA LEU A 193 16.41 -22.93 14.70
C LEU A 193 16.19 -22.24 16.05
N PHE A 194 15.41 -22.84 16.97
CA PHE A 194 15.09 -22.28 18.29
C PHE A 194 15.57 -23.19 19.44
N ASP A 195 14.86 -24.29 19.69
CA ASP A 195 15.22 -25.29 20.71
C ASP A 195 14.57 -26.66 20.36
N GLU A 196 15.28 -27.76 20.59
CA GLU A 196 14.78 -29.13 20.32
C GLU A 196 13.44 -29.44 21.02
N ASN A 197 13.16 -28.76 22.14
CA ASN A 197 11.98 -28.93 22.98
C ASN A 197 11.01 -27.72 22.88
N VAL A 198 11.13 -26.87 21.86
CA VAL A 198 10.31 -25.65 21.70
C VAL A 198 8.79 -25.90 21.75
N PHE A 199 8.33 -27.10 21.37
CA PHE A 199 6.92 -27.52 21.42
C PHE A 199 6.45 -28.06 22.78
N ASP A 200 7.32 -28.21 23.79
CA ASP A 200 6.92 -28.58 25.16
C ASP A 200 6.11 -27.45 25.85
N SER A 201 6.12 -26.25 25.26
CA SER A 201 5.48 -25.05 25.77
C SER A 201 4.76 -24.30 24.64
N VAL A 202 3.44 -24.13 24.78
CA VAL A 202 2.60 -23.40 23.81
C VAL A 202 3.07 -21.96 23.65
N ASP A 203 3.48 -21.31 24.74
CA ASP A 203 3.95 -19.92 24.70
C ASP A 203 5.32 -19.80 24.00
N ASP A 204 6.22 -20.77 24.15
CA ASP A 204 7.54 -20.75 23.50
C ASP A 204 7.44 -21.08 22.00
N ALA A 205 6.60 -22.06 21.62
CA ALA A 205 6.30 -22.34 20.21
C ALA A 205 5.61 -21.15 19.51
N TYR A 206 4.64 -20.52 20.18
CA TYR A 206 3.98 -19.32 19.65
C TYR A 206 4.95 -18.13 19.54
N LEU A 207 5.83 -17.96 20.53
CA LEU A 207 6.90 -16.95 20.50
C LEU A 207 7.91 -17.21 19.38
N ALA A 208 8.26 -18.47 19.10
CA ALA A 208 9.13 -18.82 17.99
C ALA A 208 8.47 -18.50 16.63
N MET A 209 7.17 -18.78 16.48
CA MET A 209 6.40 -18.41 15.29
C MET A 209 6.41 -16.89 15.05
N THR A 210 6.04 -16.10 16.05
CA THR A 210 6.00 -14.63 15.90
C THR A 210 7.39 -14.02 15.76
N THR A 211 8.42 -14.63 16.35
CA THR A 211 9.83 -14.27 16.11
C THR A 211 10.24 -14.53 14.66
N SER A 212 9.78 -15.63 14.06
CA SER A 212 10.10 -15.96 12.66
C SER A 212 9.48 -14.94 11.71
N ILE A 213 8.17 -14.67 11.85
CA ILE A 213 7.46 -13.67 11.05
C ILE A 213 8.08 -12.27 11.22
N GLY A 214 8.23 -11.80 12.46
CA GLY A 214 8.83 -10.49 12.76
C GLY A 214 10.34 -10.37 12.44
N ARG A 215 10.98 -11.44 11.97
CA ARG A 215 12.33 -11.43 11.37
C ARG A 215 12.28 -11.38 9.85
N PHE A 216 11.35 -12.09 9.22
CA PHE A 216 11.06 -11.95 7.79
C PHE A 216 10.67 -10.51 7.42
N GLU A 217 9.83 -9.87 8.23
CA GLU A 217 9.40 -8.45 8.09
C GLU A 217 10.55 -7.42 8.26
N LYS A 218 11.74 -7.86 8.68
CA LYS A 218 12.96 -7.04 8.82
C LYS A 218 13.95 -7.24 7.66
N THR A 219 13.60 -8.04 6.66
CA THR A 219 14.42 -8.25 5.46
C THR A 219 14.32 -7.08 4.47
N ASP A 220 15.31 -6.95 3.58
CA ASP A 220 15.35 -5.89 2.55
C ASP A 220 14.14 -5.95 1.57
N LEU A 221 13.39 -7.05 1.53
CA LEU A 221 12.12 -7.15 0.80
C LEU A 221 11.12 -6.09 1.27
N PHE A 222 11.01 -5.89 2.59
CA PHE A 222 10.06 -4.94 3.19
C PHE A 222 10.54 -3.49 3.14
N ALA A 223 11.83 -3.25 2.90
CA ALA A 223 12.41 -1.91 2.93
C ALA A 223 13.59 -1.76 1.93
N PRO A 224 13.32 -1.73 0.61
CA PRO A 224 14.36 -1.75 -0.41
C PRO A 224 15.13 -0.42 -0.58
N PHE A 225 14.51 0.72 -0.25
CA PHE A 225 15.05 2.07 -0.49
C PHE A 225 15.49 2.31 -1.95
N ASP A 226 14.65 1.94 -2.92
CA ASP A 226 14.95 2.00 -4.36
C ASP A 226 14.02 2.91 -5.18
N SER A 227 13.19 3.72 -4.53
CA SER A 227 12.18 4.62 -5.13
C SER A 227 12.78 5.70 -6.04
N LYS A 228 11.95 6.42 -6.84
CA LYS A 228 12.40 7.62 -7.59
C LYS A 228 13.14 8.61 -6.67
N TYR A 229 12.68 8.80 -5.43
CA TYR A 229 13.33 9.67 -4.43
C TYR A 229 14.71 9.15 -4.03
N ASP A 230 14.84 7.87 -3.70
CA ASP A 230 16.12 7.28 -3.29
C ASP A 230 17.14 7.33 -4.43
N ARG A 231 16.69 7.11 -5.67
CA ARG A 231 17.51 7.25 -6.90
C ARG A 231 17.91 8.71 -7.16
N PHE A 232 17.06 9.68 -6.84
CA PHE A 232 17.43 11.10 -6.86
C PHE A 232 18.54 11.40 -5.83
N LEU A 233 18.45 10.87 -4.60
CA LEU A 233 19.52 10.98 -3.59
C LEU A 233 20.81 10.23 -3.95
N ALA A 234 20.73 9.27 -4.87
CA ALA A 234 21.88 8.60 -5.47
C ALA A 234 22.52 9.40 -6.63
N GLY A 235 21.83 10.40 -7.19
CA GLY A 235 22.21 11.08 -8.43
C GLY A 235 21.91 10.26 -9.69
N GLU A 236 21.01 9.28 -9.58
CA GLU A 236 20.61 8.34 -10.63
C GLU A 236 19.28 8.74 -11.31
N TYR A 237 18.57 9.72 -10.74
CA TYR A 237 17.32 10.28 -11.26
C TYR A 237 17.31 11.80 -11.09
N GLU A 238 16.70 12.52 -12.04
CA GLU A 238 16.47 13.97 -11.98
C GLU A 238 14.96 14.19 -11.81
N LEU A 239 14.56 14.88 -10.74
CA LEU A 239 13.15 15.17 -10.46
C LEU A 239 12.57 16.08 -11.55
N SER A 240 11.32 15.83 -11.94
CA SER A 240 10.56 16.77 -12.78
C SER A 240 10.34 18.11 -12.07
N GLU A 241 9.92 19.15 -12.80
CA GLU A 241 9.58 20.45 -12.21
C GLU A 241 8.49 20.34 -11.12
N LYS A 242 7.45 19.51 -11.33
CA LYS A 242 6.39 19.28 -10.33
C LYS A 242 6.87 18.43 -9.16
N GLU A 243 7.67 17.38 -9.41
CA GLU A 243 8.26 16.54 -8.35
C GLU A 243 9.18 17.38 -7.45
N ALA A 244 10.00 18.27 -8.04
CA ALA A 244 10.90 19.19 -7.34
C ALA A 244 10.14 20.31 -6.59
N ALA A 245 9.07 20.84 -7.17
CA ALA A 245 8.21 21.83 -6.52
C ALA A 245 7.50 21.25 -5.29
N GLY A 246 6.89 20.05 -5.42
CA GLY A 246 6.25 19.36 -4.31
C GLY A 246 7.23 19.01 -3.19
N ARG A 247 8.43 18.54 -3.56
CA ARG A 247 9.53 18.30 -2.62
C ARG A 247 9.91 19.58 -1.86
N THR A 248 9.95 20.71 -2.55
CA THR A 248 10.26 22.00 -1.93
C THR A 248 9.16 22.42 -0.95
N LEU A 249 7.88 22.27 -1.32
CA LEU A 249 6.75 22.55 -0.42
C LEU A 249 6.84 21.70 0.85
N PHE A 250 6.99 20.38 0.71
CA PHE A 250 7.00 19.39 1.80
C PHE A 250 8.07 19.66 2.88
N PHE A 251 9.28 20.07 2.48
CA PHE A 251 10.40 20.34 3.38
C PHE A 251 10.55 21.82 3.80
N SER A 252 9.65 22.71 3.36
CA SER A 252 9.69 24.15 3.68
C SER A 252 8.63 24.54 4.71
N SER A 253 8.84 25.65 5.43
CA SER A 253 7.82 26.25 6.32
C SER A 253 6.60 26.85 5.59
N LEU A 254 6.49 26.69 4.27
CA LEU A 254 5.24 26.95 3.55
C LEU A 254 4.17 25.91 3.87
N THR A 255 4.57 24.72 4.34
CA THR A 255 3.68 23.66 4.82
C THR A 255 4.16 23.13 6.17
N ASN A 256 3.39 22.24 6.78
CA ASN A 256 3.66 21.60 8.07
C ASN A 256 4.04 20.11 7.94
N CYS A 257 4.15 19.57 6.71
CA CYS A 257 4.26 18.13 6.46
C CYS A 257 5.48 17.49 7.16
N SER A 258 6.66 18.10 7.01
CA SER A 258 7.93 17.59 7.56
C SER A 258 8.04 17.62 9.09
N ILE A 259 7.15 18.30 9.80
CA ILE A 259 7.11 18.29 11.28
C ILE A 259 6.88 16.86 11.78
N CYS A 260 5.92 16.17 11.15
CA CYS A 260 5.48 14.81 11.51
C CYS A 260 6.03 13.76 10.53
N HIS A 261 6.08 14.04 9.23
CA HIS A 261 6.49 13.09 8.19
C HIS A 261 7.97 13.16 7.83
N GLN A 262 8.82 13.15 8.85
CA GLN A 262 10.28 13.08 8.75
C GLN A 262 10.78 12.36 9.99
N LEU A 263 11.79 11.50 9.89
CA LEU A 263 12.33 10.75 11.02
C LEU A 263 13.41 11.58 11.75
N HIS A 264 14.40 12.09 11.02
CA HIS A 264 15.62 12.69 11.58
C HIS A 264 15.70 14.22 11.52
N ASP A 265 16.17 14.86 12.58
CA ASP A 265 16.47 16.31 12.68
C ASP A 265 17.94 16.65 12.32
N GLU A 266 18.51 15.97 11.32
CA GLU A 266 19.87 16.33 10.88
C GLU A 266 19.85 17.56 9.95
N ALA A 267 20.95 18.33 9.96
CA ALA A 267 21.10 19.57 9.19
C ALA A 267 21.09 19.38 7.66
N ASP A 268 21.08 18.13 7.19
CA ASP A 268 20.78 17.76 5.82
C ASP A 268 19.67 16.68 5.80
N PRO A 269 18.41 17.07 6.05
CA PRO A 269 17.27 16.13 6.06
C PRO A 269 16.93 15.64 4.65
N VAL A 270 17.58 16.24 3.64
CA VAL A 270 17.43 15.92 2.23
C VAL A 270 18.21 14.67 1.85
N LEU A 271 19.38 14.41 2.45
CA LEU A 271 20.29 13.34 2.01
C LEU A 271 20.20 12.01 2.80
N ASN A 272 19.29 11.86 3.77
CA ASN A 272 19.17 10.59 4.50
C ASN A 272 18.53 9.49 3.64
N ARG A 273 19.36 8.57 3.14
CA ARG A 273 18.99 7.41 2.31
C ARG A 273 18.19 6.32 3.04
N ARG A 274 17.88 6.49 4.33
CA ARG A 274 16.99 5.60 5.10
C ARG A 274 15.83 6.35 5.77
N GLU A 275 15.51 7.57 5.30
CA GLU A 275 14.32 8.31 5.72
C GLU A 275 13.04 7.53 5.35
N THR A 276 12.10 7.42 6.29
CA THR A 276 10.83 6.69 6.16
C THR A 276 9.60 7.60 6.15
N PHE A 277 9.80 8.92 6.23
CA PHE A 277 8.74 9.94 6.19
C PHE A 277 7.71 9.77 7.32
N SER A 278 8.20 9.43 8.52
CA SER A 278 7.45 9.43 9.76
C SER A 278 8.36 9.64 10.96
N GLY A 279 7.95 10.50 11.89
CA GLY A 279 8.55 10.63 13.21
C GLY A 279 8.05 9.59 14.22
N TYR A 280 7.13 8.71 13.82
CA TYR A 280 6.46 7.69 14.65
C TYR A 280 5.75 8.23 15.91
N GLU A 281 5.43 9.53 15.89
CA GLU A 281 4.65 10.26 16.87
C GLU A 281 3.15 9.99 16.71
N TYR A 282 2.37 10.26 17.76
CA TYR A 282 0.92 10.13 17.76
C TYR A 282 0.20 11.49 17.72
N HIS A 283 -0.72 11.64 16.77
CA HIS A 283 -1.48 12.87 16.50
C HIS A 283 -2.95 12.58 16.19
N ASN A 284 -3.83 13.51 16.60
CA ASN A 284 -5.19 13.56 16.11
C ASN A 284 -5.26 14.69 15.07
N ILE A 285 -5.29 14.32 13.79
CA ILE A 285 -5.34 15.26 12.66
C ILE A 285 -6.77 15.67 12.28
N GLY A 286 -7.79 15.23 13.03
CA GLY A 286 -9.18 15.56 12.79
C GLY A 286 -9.92 14.66 11.79
N VAL A 287 -9.42 13.45 11.52
CA VAL A 287 -10.07 12.50 10.59
C VAL A 287 -11.50 12.18 11.06
N PRO A 288 -12.53 12.28 10.19
CA PRO A 288 -13.90 11.92 10.54
C PRO A 288 -14.12 10.41 10.62
N GLU A 289 -15.24 10.00 11.19
CA GLU A 289 -15.72 8.62 11.19
C GLU A 289 -15.96 8.12 9.75
N ASN A 290 -15.51 6.89 9.43
CA ASN A 290 -15.93 6.22 8.20
C ASN A 290 -17.31 5.57 8.39
N THR A 291 -18.36 6.38 8.30
CA THR A 291 -19.75 5.95 8.57
C THR A 291 -20.20 4.79 7.68
N ALA A 292 -19.69 4.69 6.44
CA ALA A 292 -19.98 3.59 5.54
C ALA A 292 -19.48 2.23 6.08
N ILE A 293 -18.26 2.21 6.64
CA ILE A 293 -17.70 1.01 7.29
C ILE A 293 -18.39 0.71 8.62
N ARG A 294 -18.66 1.72 9.44
CA ARG A 294 -19.34 1.57 10.74
C ARG A 294 -20.75 0.95 10.59
N VAL A 295 -21.47 1.27 9.52
CA VAL A 295 -22.74 0.63 9.16
C VAL A 295 -22.57 -0.84 8.76
N LEU A 296 -21.46 -1.22 8.12
CA LEU A 296 -21.20 -2.59 7.67
C LEU A 296 -20.68 -3.51 8.78
N ASN A 297 -19.77 -3.02 9.63
CA ASN A 297 -19.19 -3.79 10.74
C ASN A 297 -20.02 -3.72 12.04
N GLY A 298 -20.94 -2.75 12.15
CA GLY A 298 -21.83 -2.57 13.30
C GLY A 298 -21.18 -1.95 14.53
N VAL A 299 -19.97 -1.39 14.42
CA VAL A 299 -19.29 -0.68 15.50
C VAL A 299 -19.96 0.67 15.76
N THR A 300 -20.32 0.93 17.01
CA THR A 300 -20.99 2.18 17.46
C THR A 300 -20.19 2.98 18.48
N GLU A 301 -19.10 2.41 19.00
CA GLU A 301 -18.20 3.09 19.92
C GLU A 301 -17.13 3.83 19.13
N LYS A 302 -16.73 5.01 19.61
CA LYS A 302 -15.70 5.82 18.94
C LYS A 302 -14.32 5.20 19.09
N ASP A 303 -13.51 5.27 18.04
CA ASP A 303 -12.12 4.80 18.08
C ASP A 303 -11.23 5.81 18.79
N ALA A 304 -10.96 5.55 20.07
CA ALA A 304 -10.12 6.41 20.89
C ALA A 304 -8.61 6.34 20.54
N GLY A 305 -8.20 5.54 19.56
CA GLY A 305 -6.82 5.49 19.06
C GLY A 305 -5.81 5.08 20.14
N LEU A 306 -4.74 5.86 20.29
CA LEU A 306 -3.68 5.67 21.30
C LEU A 306 -4.22 5.49 22.73
N TYR A 307 -5.34 6.13 23.08
CA TYR A 307 -5.96 5.98 24.41
C TYR A 307 -6.46 4.56 24.70
N LEU A 308 -6.59 3.69 23.69
CA LEU A 308 -6.89 2.27 23.86
C LEU A 308 -5.66 1.44 24.29
N ASN A 309 -4.45 2.01 24.21
CA ASN A 309 -3.24 1.37 24.69
C ASN A 309 -3.21 1.35 26.23
N PRO A 310 -3.05 0.19 26.89
CA PRO A 310 -3.11 0.08 28.36
C PRO A 310 -1.97 0.81 29.10
N GLN A 311 -0.98 1.34 28.38
CA GLN A 311 0.11 2.17 28.93
C GLN A 311 -0.21 3.68 28.93
N ILE A 312 -1.38 4.08 28.42
CA ILE A 312 -1.80 5.47 28.26
C ILE A 312 -3.00 5.76 29.17
N ASP A 313 -2.95 6.90 29.88
CA ASP A 313 -3.97 7.30 30.85
C ASP A 313 -4.46 8.76 30.67
N GLN A 314 -3.94 9.48 29.67
CA GLN A 314 -4.28 10.89 29.44
C GLN A 314 -5.44 11.04 28.46
N GLU A 315 -6.54 11.66 28.90
CA GLU A 315 -7.71 11.97 28.06
C GLU A 315 -7.34 12.76 26.79
N SER A 316 -6.26 13.54 26.81
CA SER A 316 -5.72 14.27 25.65
C SER A 316 -5.15 13.40 24.54
N ASP A 317 -5.02 12.09 24.75
CA ASP A 317 -4.52 11.13 23.75
C ASP A 317 -5.64 10.41 22.98
N LYS A 318 -6.91 10.70 23.27
CA LYS A 318 -8.06 10.18 22.53
C LYS A 318 -8.04 10.63 21.07
N GLY A 319 -8.35 9.72 20.16
CA GLY A 319 -8.37 9.96 18.71
C GLY A 319 -6.99 10.21 18.09
N LYS A 320 -5.88 10.04 18.85
CA LYS A 320 -4.53 10.10 18.28
C LYS A 320 -4.17 8.78 17.64
N PHE A 321 -3.58 8.85 16.45
CA PHE A 321 -3.03 7.69 15.74
C PHE A 321 -1.57 7.94 15.37
N LYS A 322 -0.81 6.86 15.22
CA LYS A 322 0.59 6.94 14.81
C LYS A 322 0.71 7.51 13.42
N THR A 323 1.63 8.45 13.26
CA THR A 323 2.03 8.98 11.95
C THR A 323 2.51 7.84 11.06
N PRO A 324 1.83 7.53 9.93
CA PRO A 324 2.26 6.45 9.05
C PRO A 324 3.51 6.86 8.24
N THR A 325 4.24 5.88 7.74
CA THR A 325 5.23 6.11 6.67
C THR A 325 4.54 6.62 5.41
N LEU A 326 5.16 7.55 4.68
CA LEU A 326 4.69 7.96 3.35
C LEU A 326 5.38 7.20 2.21
N ARG A 327 6.23 6.22 2.51
CA ARG A 327 6.76 5.32 1.47
C ARG A 327 5.63 4.46 0.93
N ASN A 328 5.61 4.27 -0.39
CA ASN A 328 4.53 3.63 -1.14
C ASN A 328 3.14 4.30 -1.04
N VAL A 329 3.01 5.50 -0.45
CA VAL A 329 1.69 6.12 -0.23
C VAL A 329 0.86 6.31 -1.50
N ALA A 330 1.48 6.45 -2.69
CA ALA A 330 0.74 6.57 -3.94
C ALA A 330 0.07 5.27 -4.45
N VAL A 331 0.31 4.13 -3.79
CA VAL A 331 -0.21 2.80 -4.17
C VAL A 331 -0.85 2.05 -2.99
N THR A 332 -1.12 2.75 -1.88
CA THR A 332 -1.74 2.20 -0.66
C THR A 332 -3.06 2.91 -0.35
N GLU A 333 -3.94 3.02 -1.33
CA GLU A 333 -5.30 3.53 -1.14
C GLU A 333 -6.22 2.44 -0.53
N PRO A 334 -7.25 2.81 0.24
CA PRO A 334 -7.59 4.15 0.72
C PRO A 334 -6.83 4.56 1.99
N TYR A 335 -6.95 5.84 2.34
CA TYR A 335 -6.09 6.56 3.28
C TYR A 335 -6.73 6.83 4.65
N MET A 336 -5.87 7.21 5.60
CA MET A 336 -6.16 7.37 7.03
C MET A 336 -6.40 6.05 7.76
N HIS A 337 -6.42 6.09 9.11
CA HIS A 337 -6.56 4.90 9.96
C HIS A 337 -7.83 4.06 9.69
N ASN A 338 -8.86 4.66 9.08
CA ASN A 338 -10.16 4.07 8.78
C ASN A 338 -10.51 4.05 7.27
N GLY A 339 -9.56 4.37 6.38
CA GLY A 339 -9.77 4.28 4.92
C GLY A 339 -10.83 5.23 4.35
N VAL A 340 -11.09 6.39 4.99
CA VAL A 340 -12.19 7.30 4.65
C VAL A 340 -11.94 8.18 3.41
N HIS A 341 -10.70 8.26 2.91
CA HIS A 341 -10.35 9.02 1.70
C HIS A 341 -9.74 8.10 0.65
N ARG A 342 -10.20 8.17 -0.61
CA ARG A 342 -9.74 7.29 -1.70
C ARG A 342 -8.68 7.90 -2.61
N ASP A 343 -8.50 9.22 -2.63
CA ASP A 343 -7.46 9.88 -3.43
C ASP A 343 -6.41 10.57 -2.53
N LEU A 344 -5.14 10.44 -2.94
CA LEU A 344 -4.03 11.13 -2.31
C LEU A 344 -4.17 12.66 -2.48
N LYS A 345 -4.83 13.11 -3.56
CA LYS A 345 -5.23 14.52 -3.72
C LYS A 345 -6.17 14.97 -2.60
N THR A 346 -7.20 14.16 -2.28
CA THR A 346 -8.13 14.41 -1.17
C THR A 346 -7.41 14.51 0.17
N VAL A 347 -6.40 13.66 0.41
CA VAL A 347 -5.59 13.74 1.63
C VAL A 347 -4.85 15.07 1.75
N ILE A 348 -4.28 15.59 0.65
CA ILE A 348 -3.63 16.92 0.69
C ILE A 348 -4.66 18.04 0.90
N GLU A 349 -5.83 17.98 0.24
CA GLU A 349 -6.90 18.97 0.43
C GLU A 349 -7.54 18.90 1.83
N PHE A 350 -7.57 17.72 2.46
CA PHE A 350 -7.99 17.54 3.84
C PHE A 350 -7.07 18.28 4.83
N TYR A 351 -5.75 18.31 4.60
CA TYR A 351 -4.84 19.15 5.40
C TYR A 351 -4.96 20.63 5.04
N ASP A 352 -5.10 20.96 3.75
CA ASP A 352 -5.22 22.34 3.27
C ASP A 352 -6.46 23.06 3.87
N GLN A 353 -7.54 22.34 4.19
CA GLN A 353 -8.76 22.92 4.81
C GLN A 353 -8.50 23.75 6.08
N PHE A 354 -7.47 23.41 6.87
CA PHE A 354 -7.17 24.09 8.13
C PHE A 354 -6.57 25.49 7.93
N VAL A 355 -6.01 25.77 6.74
CA VAL A 355 -5.38 27.05 6.39
C VAL A 355 -6.04 27.73 5.18
N ASN A 356 -6.82 26.99 4.39
CA ASN A 356 -7.40 27.43 3.12
C ASN A 356 -8.93 27.58 3.21
N PRO A 357 -9.47 28.81 3.32
CA PRO A 357 -10.91 29.04 3.43
C PRO A 357 -11.70 28.73 2.14
N GLN A 358 -11.04 28.32 1.05
CA GLN A 358 -11.70 27.80 -0.16
C GLN A 358 -11.93 26.28 -0.11
N ARG A 359 -11.18 25.50 0.69
CA ARG A 359 -11.27 24.02 0.79
C ARG A 359 -12.38 23.57 1.75
N VAL A 360 -13.59 24.12 1.61
CA VAL A 360 -14.70 23.87 2.54
C VAL A 360 -15.28 22.46 2.41
N ASN A 361 -15.22 21.87 1.20
CA ASN A 361 -15.86 20.59 0.89
C ASN A 361 -14.83 19.50 0.58
N ASN A 362 -15.15 18.27 0.97
CA ASN A 362 -14.46 17.08 0.54
C ASN A 362 -14.71 16.86 -0.98
N PRO A 363 -13.67 16.81 -1.84
CA PRO A 363 -13.84 16.62 -3.27
C PRO A 363 -14.44 15.26 -3.66
N GLU A 364 -14.38 14.24 -2.80
CA GLU A 364 -14.93 12.90 -3.07
C GLU A 364 -16.45 12.83 -2.86
N THR A 365 -17.01 13.67 -1.98
CA THR A 365 -18.44 13.68 -1.65
C THR A 365 -19.17 14.93 -2.13
N GLY A 366 -18.45 16.02 -2.41
CA GLY A 366 -19.00 17.34 -2.71
C GLY A 366 -19.65 18.05 -1.51
N LEU A 367 -19.61 17.43 -0.32
CA LEU A 367 -20.18 17.95 0.94
C LEU A 367 -19.08 18.59 1.80
N PRO A 368 -19.43 19.46 2.78
CA PRO A 368 -18.48 19.96 3.77
C PRO A 368 -17.73 18.82 4.47
N TRP A 369 -16.47 19.07 4.84
CA TRP A 369 -15.71 18.10 5.65
C TRP A 369 -16.42 17.81 6.97
N GLU A 370 -16.48 16.52 7.32
CA GLU A 370 -17.11 16.06 8.55
C GLU A 370 -16.18 16.25 9.76
N THR A 371 -16.77 16.38 10.95
CA THR A 371 -16.00 16.56 12.18
C THR A 371 -15.37 15.26 12.64
N ALA A 372 -14.15 15.35 13.18
CA ALA A 372 -13.45 14.27 13.85
C ALA A 372 -14.30 13.54 14.90
N GLU A 373 -13.99 12.27 15.18
CA GLU A 373 -14.62 11.53 16.28
C GLU A 373 -14.34 12.18 17.65
N PHE A 374 -13.13 12.72 17.85
CA PHE A 374 -12.72 13.44 19.05
C PHE A 374 -12.24 14.86 18.68
N PRO A 375 -13.15 15.83 18.42
CA PRO A 375 -12.77 17.18 18.01
C PRO A 375 -11.97 17.94 19.09
N GLU A 376 -12.12 17.58 20.36
CA GLU A 376 -11.49 18.24 21.51
C GLU A 376 -9.99 17.96 21.68
N THR A 377 -9.45 16.92 21.01
CA THR A 377 -8.01 16.55 21.07
C THR A 377 -7.28 16.79 19.74
N VAL A 378 -7.95 17.36 18.73
CA VAL A 378 -7.36 17.67 17.42
C VAL A 378 -6.16 18.60 17.60
N SER A 379 -5.06 18.30 16.90
CA SER A 379 -3.80 19.03 16.96
C SER A 379 -3.84 20.34 16.16
N GLN A 380 -4.85 21.16 16.44
CA GLN A 380 -5.19 22.39 15.70
C GLN A 380 -3.99 23.33 15.52
N GLU A 381 -3.20 23.53 16.58
CA GLU A 381 -2.00 24.39 16.57
C GLU A 381 -0.93 23.93 15.57
N LEU A 382 -0.88 22.64 15.19
CA LEU A 382 0.02 22.14 14.14
C LEU A 382 -0.62 22.23 12.75
N LEU A 383 -1.94 21.98 12.66
CA LEU A 383 -2.69 21.94 11.41
C LEU A 383 -2.90 23.33 10.79
N GLU A 384 -3.00 24.38 11.61
CA GLU A 384 -3.14 25.77 11.17
C GLU A 384 -1.81 26.42 10.70
N ILE A 385 -0.70 25.68 10.65
CA ILE A 385 0.61 26.21 10.24
C ILE A 385 0.87 25.99 8.74
N GLY A 386 1.29 27.06 8.07
CA GLY A 386 1.69 27.07 6.67
C GLY A 386 0.93 28.14 5.90
N LYS A 387 0.73 27.90 4.60
CA LYS A 387 -0.13 28.71 3.73
C LYS A 387 -1.17 27.84 3.04
N ALA A 388 -2.29 28.46 2.66
CA ALA A 388 -3.22 27.89 1.69
C ALA A 388 -2.51 27.50 0.38
N LEU A 389 -2.81 26.30 -0.13
CA LEU A 389 -2.26 25.77 -1.38
C LEU A 389 -3.23 26.01 -2.55
N ASP A 390 -2.67 26.42 -3.69
CA ASP A 390 -3.40 26.37 -4.96
C ASP A 390 -3.42 24.94 -5.53
N ASP A 391 -4.27 24.69 -6.53
CA ASP A 391 -4.41 23.36 -7.13
C ASP A 391 -3.10 22.85 -7.77
N GLN A 392 -2.23 23.74 -8.26
CA GLN A 392 -0.97 23.33 -8.88
C GLN A 392 0.06 22.93 -7.82
N GLU A 393 0.03 23.54 -6.64
CA GLU A 393 0.82 23.16 -5.48
C GLU A 393 0.34 21.83 -4.86
N VAL A 394 -0.98 21.61 -4.78
CA VAL A 394 -1.58 20.33 -4.39
C VAL A 394 -1.13 19.22 -5.35
N GLU A 395 -1.23 19.42 -6.67
CA GLU A 395 -0.70 18.49 -7.66
C GLU A 395 0.79 18.22 -7.50
N SER A 396 1.58 19.26 -7.25
CA SER A 396 3.03 19.14 -7.08
C SER A 396 3.35 18.28 -5.86
N MET A 397 2.63 18.47 -4.74
CA MET A 397 2.74 17.64 -3.54
C MET A 397 2.43 16.17 -3.85
N VAL A 398 1.32 15.88 -4.55
CA VAL A 398 0.98 14.51 -4.99
C VAL A 398 2.09 13.92 -5.88
N CYS A 399 2.67 14.71 -6.78
CA CYS A 399 3.78 14.28 -7.62
C CYS A 399 5.04 13.96 -6.82
N PHE A 400 5.38 14.75 -5.80
CA PHE A 400 6.47 14.43 -4.89
C PHE A 400 6.21 13.12 -4.12
N LEU A 401 5.02 12.94 -3.55
CA LEU A 401 4.67 11.73 -2.80
C LEU A 401 4.70 10.47 -3.68
N ARG A 402 4.34 10.57 -4.97
CA ARG A 402 4.53 9.50 -5.95
C ARG A 402 5.99 9.06 -6.12
N THR A 403 6.96 9.97 -5.91
CA THR A 403 8.39 9.61 -5.97
C THR A 403 8.84 8.70 -4.82
N LEU A 404 8.04 8.56 -3.75
CA LEU A 404 8.31 7.71 -2.59
C LEU A 404 7.85 6.24 -2.79
N THR A 405 7.40 5.89 -3.98
CA THR A 405 6.98 4.53 -4.36
C THR A 405 8.20 3.68 -4.70
N ASP A 406 8.34 2.53 -4.05
CA ASP A 406 9.39 1.54 -4.35
C ASP A 406 9.30 1.11 -5.81
N LYS A 407 10.46 0.83 -6.41
CA LYS A 407 10.59 0.65 -7.86
C LYS A 407 9.68 -0.44 -8.42
N ARG A 408 9.45 -1.49 -7.64
CA ARG A 408 8.61 -2.65 -8.01
C ARG A 408 7.10 -2.36 -8.03
N TYR A 409 6.67 -1.21 -7.51
CA TYR A 409 5.26 -0.79 -7.49
C TYR A 409 4.99 0.45 -8.35
N GLU A 410 5.99 1.00 -9.05
CA GLU A 410 5.82 2.20 -9.91
C GLU A 410 4.72 2.01 -10.98
N ASN A 411 4.49 0.77 -11.43
CA ASN A 411 3.42 0.42 -12.37
C ASN A 411 2.01 0.41 -11.77
N LEU A 412 1.86 0.49 -10.44
CA LEU A 412 0.56 0.57 -9.75
C LEU A 412 0.11 2.03 -9.54
N ILE A 413 0.98 3.01 -9.80
CA ILE A 413 0.66 4.44 -9.62
C ILE A 413 -0.42 4.86 -10.63
N GLN A 414 -1.62 5.13 -10.13
CA GLN A 414 -2.71 5.71 -10.92
C GLN A 414 -2.46 7.21 -11.15
N THR A 415 -2.69 7.71 -12.37
CA THR A 415 -2.48 9.13 -12.70
C THR A 415 -3.54 10.04 -12.09
N LYS A 416 -4.81 9.60 -12.03
CA LYS A 416 -5.98 10.36 -11.53
C LYS A 416 -6.02 11.81 -12.04
N GLY A 417 -5.70 12.01 -13.33
CA GLY A 417 -5.65 13.34 -13.98
C GLY A 417 -4.42 14.20 -13.66
N ILE A 418 -3.56 13.78 -12.73
CA ILE A 418 -2.35 14.51 -12.33
C ILE A 418 -1.15 13.95 -13.11
N HIS A 419 -0.59 14.77 -14.00
CA HIS A 419 0.60 14.45 -14.78
C HIS A 419 1.85 15.05 -14.12
N CYS A 420 2.79 14.19 -13.74
CA CYS A 420 4.00 14.57 -12.97
C CYS A 420 5.25 14.72 -13.81
N ASP A 421 5.42 13.92 -14.87
CA ASP A 421 6.57 14.01 -15.76
C ASP A 421 6.31 15.02 -16.88
N ALA A 422 7.09 16.11 -16.94
CA ALA A 422 6.95 17.15 -17.97
C ALA A 422 7.20 16.62 -19.41
N ALA A 423 7.85 15.47 -19.55
CA ALA A 423 8.03 14.77 -20.82
C ALA A 423 6.73 14.17 -21.40
N LEU A 424 5.65 14.14 -20.61
CA LEU A 424 4.28 13.79 -21.04
C LEU A 424 3.34 14.99 -20.93
N VAL A 425 3.85 16.21 -21.05
CA VAL A 425 3.05 17.32 -21.58
C VAL A 425 2.76 16.98 -23.04
N ASP A 426 1.63 16.33 -23.27
CA ASP A 426 0.95 16.36 -24.57
C ASP A 426 0.92 17.83 -24.99
N PRO A 427 1.44 18.20 -26.18
CA PRO A 427 1.74 19.59 -26.50
C PRO A 427 0.48 20.42 -26.29
N ALA A 428 0.54 21.35 -25.32
CA ALA A 428 -0.60 22.10 -24.79
C ALA A 428 -1.51 22.46 -25.95
N PRO A 429 -2.76 21.94 -25.99
CA PRO A 429 -3.45 21.62 -27.22
C PRO A 429 -3.41 22.84 -28.12
N THR A 430 -2.62 22.75 -29.20
CA THR A 430 -2.61 23.77 -30.26
C THR A 430 -4.06 23.97 -30.60
N GLU A 431 -4.59 25.19 -30.36
CA GLU A 431 -6.03 25.47 -30.40
C GLU A 431 -6.60 24.71 -31.61
N PRO A 432 -7.50 23.73 -31.38
CA PRO A 432 -7.89 22.84 -32.44
C PRO A 432 -8.53 23.70 -33.51
N ASP A 433 -7.84 23.79 -34.66
CA ASP A 433 -8.19 24.59 -35.81
C ASP A 433 -9.73 24.62 -35.97
N ASP A 434 -10.33 25.77 -35.67
CA ASP A 434 -11.76 25.96 -35.31
C ASP A 434 -12.72 25.70 -36.49
N ASP A 435 -12.17 25.19 -37.59
CA ASP A 435 -12.80 24.91 -38.88
C ASP A 435 -13.15 23.41 -39.06
N ARG A 436 -13.02 22.56 -38.02
CA ARG A 436 -13.30 21.11 -38.10
C ARG A 436 -14.58 20.61 -37.45
N TYR A 437 -15.33 21.46 -36.75
CA TYR A 437 -16.74 21.20 -36.47
C TYR A 437 -17.60 22.00 -37.45
N PRO A 438 -18.48 21.35 -38.24
CA PRO A 438 -19.35 22.06 -39.15
C PRO A 438 -20.41 22.80 -38.32
N GLU A 439 -20.34 24.13 -38.30
CA GLU A 439 -21.40 24.95 -37.69
C GLU A 439 -22.76 24.50 -38.20
N ILE A 440 -23.69 24.20 -37.28
CA ILE A 440 -25.07 23.90 -37.65
C ILE A 440 -25.62 25.13 -38.39
N PRO A 441 -26.05 25.02 -39.66
CA PRO A 441 -26.46 26.18 -40.44
C PRO A 441 -27.52 26.99 -39.68
N ALA A 442 -27.34 28.29 -39.50
CA ALA A 442 -28.19 29.12 -38.65
C ALA A 442 -29.68 29.15 -39.08
N GLU A 443 -29.97 28.77 -40.32
CA GLU A 443 -31.32 28.62 -40.87
C GLU A 443 -32.00 27.29 -40.47
N MET A 444 -31.23 26.31 -40.00
CA MET A 444 -31.72 25.01 -39.52
C MET A 444 -32.22 25.17 -38.09
N THR A 445 -33.53 25.36 -37.96
CA THR A 445 -34.23 25.63 -36.68
C THR A 445 -35.01 24.44 -36.14
N ASP A 446 -35.18 23.37 -36.92
CA ASP A 446 -35.82 22.12 -36.46
C ASP A 446 -34.82 21.25 -35.68
N PRO A 447 -35.05 20.97 -34.39
CA PRO A 447 -34.12 20.17 -33.58
C PRO A 447 -33.87 18.74 -34.09
N VAL A 448 -34.82 18.14 -34.80
CA VAL A 448 -34.68 16.77 -35.33
C VAL A 448 -33.70 16.77 -36.50
N ALA A 449 -33.87 17.68 -37.46
CA ALA A 449 -32.93 17.89 -38.55
C ALA A 449 -31.51 18.28 -38.06
N ARG A 450 -31.41 19.06 -36.97
CA ARG A 450 -30.13 19.43 -36.35
C ARG A 450 -29.41 18.22 -35.75
N GLY A 451 -30.13 17.37 -35.00
CA GLY A 451 -29.59 16.11 -34.49
C GLY A 451 -29.17 15.14 -35.61
N GLU A 452 -29.95 15.04 -36.69
CA GLU A 452 -29.61 14.23 -37.87
C GLU A 452 -28.32 14.73 -38.56
N PHE A 453 -28.16 16.05 -38.72
CA PHE A 453 -26.97 16.67 -39.31
C PHE A 453 -25.70 16.36 -38.51
N LEU A 454 -25.76 16.52 -37.19
CA LEU A 454 -24.66 16.19 -36.27
C LEU A 454 -24.28 14.70 -36.35
N PHE A 455 -25.28 13.81 -36.39
CA PHE A 455 -25.07 12.37 -36.48
C PHE A 455 -24.37 11.97 -37.79
N LYS A 456 -24.84 12.49 -38.94
CA LYS A 456 -24.24 12.20 -40.26
C LYS A 456 -22.82 12.73 -40.40
N GLN A 457 -22.53 13.92 -39.85
CA GLN A 457 -21.17 14.49 -39.84
C GLN A 457 -20.20 13.68 -38.97
N LYS A 458 -20.62 13.28 -37.75
CA LYS A 458 -19.74 12.55 -36.82
C LYS A 458 -19.41 11.12 -37.28
N TYR A 459 -20.36 10.43 -37.93
CA TYR A 459 -20.21 9.02 -38.31
C TYR A 459 -20.05 8.78 -39.82
N GLY A 460 -20.06 9.82 -40.65
CA GLY A 460 -19.78 9.73 -42.09
C GLY A 460 -20.84 8.98 -42.92
N CYS A 461 -22.00 8.66 -42.35
CA CYS A 461 -23.06 7.93 -43.05
C CYS A 461 -23.90 8.89 -43.91
N SER A 462 -23.83 8.75 -45.24
CA SER A 462 -24.62 9.57 -46.16
C SER A 462 -26.10 9.16 -46.23
N ASP A 463 -26.40 7.85 -46.16
CA ASP A 463 -27.77 7.30 -46.21
C ASP A 463 -27.89 6.09 -45.28
N CYS A 464 -28.16 6.32 -43.99
CA CYS A 464 -28.41 5.26 -43.02
C CYS A 464 -29.92 4.91 -43.00
N HIS A 465 -30.30 3.79 -43.63
CA HIS A 465 -31.62 3.19 -43.47
C HIS A 465 -31.57 2.03 -42.46
N GLY A 466 -32.65 1.84 -41.69
CA GLY A 466 -32.69 1.00 -40.48
C GLY A 466 -32.66 -0.52 -40.67
N SER A 467 -31.83 -1.05 -41.57
CA SER A 467 -31.54 -2.49 -41.71
C SER A 467 -30.13 -2.89 -41.27
N ASP A 468 -29.22 -1.92 -41.12
CA ASP A 468 -27.78 -2.16 -40.93
C ASP A 468 -27.28 -1.81 -39.51
N LEU A 469 -28.21 -1.63 -38.57
CA LEU A 469 -27.92 -1.44 -37.14
C LEU A 469 -28.21 -2.74 -36.38
N GLU A 470 -27.30 -3.14 -35.47
CA GLU A 470 -27.58 -4.19 -34.49
C GLU A 470 -28.75 -3.79 -33.57
N PRO A 471 -29.51 -4.76 -33.02
CA PRO A 471 -30.82 -4.49 -32.44
C PRO A 471 -30.76 -3.56 -31.22
N ILE A 472 -31.53 -2.47 -31.30
CA ILE A 472 -31.76 -1.52 -30.21
C ILE A 472 -32.50 -2.25 -29.04
N PRO A 473 -32.19 -1.96 -27.76
CA PRO A 473 -32.83 -2.61 -26.61
C PRO A 473 -34.35 -2.43 -26.56
N GLY A 474 -35.04 -3.36 -25.90
CA GLY A 474 -36.51 -3.37 -25.81
C GLY A 474 -37.05 -2.77 -24.50
N PRO A 475 -38.38 -2.61 -24.36
CA PRO A 475 -39.01 -2.01 -23.17
C PRO A 475 -38.81 -2.75 -21.83
N ASN A 476 -38.09 -3.87 -21.82
CA ASN A 476 -37.74 -4.64 -20.62
C ASN A 476 -36.36 -4.29 -20.06
N ASP A 477 -35.64 -3.35 -20.69
CA ASP A 477 -34.30 -2.89 -20.31
C ASP A 477 -34.33 -1.48 -19.67
N LEU A 478 -35.50 -1.05 -19.19
CA LEU A 478 -35.71 0.17 -18.43
C LEU A 478 -36.15 -0.14 -16.99
N ASP A 479 -35.67 0.65 -16.02
CA ASP A 479 -36.15 0.59 -14.63
C ASP A 479 -37.55 1.24 -14.48
N LEU A 480 -38.12 1.18 -13.27
CA LEU A 480 -39.44 1.77 -12.98
C LEU A 480 -39.49 3.32 -13.06
N ASN A 481 -38.34 3.98 -13.24
CA ASN A 481 -38.22 5.42 -13.44
C ASN A 481 -37.93 5.80 -14.90
N GLY A 482 -37.71 4.81 -15.78
CA GLY A 482 -37.40 5.01 -17.20
C GLY A 482 -35.91 5.11 -17.54
N ASN A 483 -35.00 4.70 -16.63
CA ASN A 483 -33.56 4.67 -16.89
C ASN A 483 -33.14 3.34 -17.50
N PHE A 484 -32.16 3.35 -18.41
CA PHE A 484 -31.59 2.11 -18.96
C PHE A 484 -30.87 1.28 -17.89
N ILE A 485 -31.20 -0.01 -17.84
CA ILE A 485 -30.55 -1.00 -17.00
C ILE A 485 -29.27 -1.44 -17.71
N ASP A 486 -28.12 -1.03 -17.20
CA ASP A 486 -26.83 -1.46 -17.73
C ASP A 486 -26.66 -2.99 -17.59
N ARG A 487 -26.33 -3.65 -18.71
CA ARG A 487 -25.99 -5.07 -18.78
C ARG A 487 -24.58 -5.31 -19.34
N GLY A 488 -23.64 -4.41 -19.05
CA GLY A 488 -22.20 -4.65 -19.19
C GLY A 488 -21.64 -4.58 -20.61
N ASN A 489 -22.35 -3.96 -21.55
CA ASN A 489 -21.93 -3.82 -22.96
C ASN A 489 -21.75 -2.34 -23.37
N GLY A 490 -20.83 -1.64 -22.72
CA GLY A 490 -20.03 -0.54 -23.32
C GLY A 490 -20.73 0.72 -23.85
N LEU A 491 -22.02 0.95 -23.57
CA LEU A 491 -22.76 2.05 -24.22
C LEU A 491 -22.31 3.45 -23.78
N MET A 492 -21.74 3.60 -22.57
CA MET A 492 -21.30 4.90 -22.03
C MET A 492 -19.90 5.34 -22.47
N ASP A 493 -19.02 4.43 -22.90
CA ASP A 493 -17.65 4.77 -23.30
C ASP A 493 -17.57 5.56 -24.64
N PHE A 494 -18.67 5.62 -25.40
CA PHE A 494 -18.69 6.14 -26.76
C PHE A 494 -18.82 7.67 -26.89
N LEU A 495 -18.88 8.41 -25.77
CA LEU A 495 -19.15 9.85 -25.73
C LEU A 495 -18.00 10.72 -25.20
N VAL A 496 -16.79 10.18 -25.08
CA VAL A 496 -15.61 10.94 -24.61
C VAL A 496 -15.02 11.81 -25.73
N GLY A 497 -15.58 13.01 -25.89
CA GLY A 497 -15.09 14.10 -26.73
C GLY A 497 -16.02 15.30 -26.57
N ARG A 498 -15.49 16.54 -26.60
CA ARG A 498 -16.28 17.76 -26.27
C ARG A 498 -17.51 17.90 -27.19
N ILE A 499 -18.68 17.53 -26.68
CA ILE A 499 -20.00 17.85 -27.21
C ILE A 499 -20.65 18.79 -26.19
N THR A 500 -21.30 19.86 -26.64
CA THR A 500 -22.02 20.77 -25.76
C THR A 500 -23.33 20.13 -25.25
N GLU A 501 -23.81 20.52 -24.07
CA GLU A 501 -25.11 20.03 -23.54
C GLU A 501 -26.27 20.27 -24.53
N GLN A 502 -26.19 21.33 -25.34
CA GLN A 502 -27.18 21.66 -26.35
C GLN A 502 -27.18 20.63 -27.50
N GLU A 503 -26.02 20.22 -27.99
CA GLU A 503 -25.89 19.19 -29.03
C GLU A 503 -26.31 17.81 -28.52
N ILE A 504 -26.03 17.48 -27.24
CA ILE A 504 -26.52 16.26 -26.59
C ILE A 504 -28.06 16.26 -26.58
N SER A 505 -28.69 17.38 -26.21
CA SER A 505 -30.16 17.50 -26.18
C SER A 505 -30.81 17.35 -27.56
N GLU A 506 -30.16 17.83 -28.63
CA GLU A 506 -30.67 17.69 -30.00
C GLU A 506 -30.46 16.28 -30.57
N LEU A 507 -29.33 15.62 -30.26
CA LEU A 507 -29.12 14.21 -30.57
C LEU A 507 -30.13 13.29 -29.86
N GLN A 508 -30.39 13.52 -28.57
CA GLN A 508 -31.42 12.78 -27.82
C GLN A 508 -32.81 12.94 -28.45
N ARG A 509 -33.17 14.16 -28.86
CA ARG A 509 -34.45 14.45 -29.51
C ARG A 509 -34.57 13.86 -30.92
N TYR A 510 -33.47 13.73 -31.66
CA TYR A 510 -33.43 13.00 -32.93
C TYR A 510 -33.65 11.50 -32.71
N LEU A 511 -32.90 10.88 -31.78
CA LEU A 511 -33.01 9.46 -31.47
C LEU A 511 -34.42 9.05 -31.02
N SER A 512 -35.12 9.90 -30.24
CA SER A 512 -36.52 9.66 -29.86
C SER A 512 -37.56 9.78 -30.99
N THR A 513 -37.12 10.04 -32.24
CA THR A 513 -37.99 9.99 -33.44
C THR A 513 -37.74 8.74 -34.31
N LEU A 514 -36.86 7.85 -33.87
CA LEU A 514 -36.51 6.61 -34.58
C LEU A 514 -37.15 5.34 -33.94
N GLU A 515 -37.93 5.51 -32.87
CA GLU A 515 -38.85 4.51 -32.29
C GLU A 515 -40.21 4.48 -33.02
#